data_AF-A0AAW9S9W2-F1
#
_entry.id   AF-A0AAW9S9W2-F1
#
_cell.length_a   1.000
_cell.length_b   1.000
_cell.length_c   1.000
_cell.angle_alpha   90.00
_cell.angle_beta   90.00
_cell.angle_gamma   90.00
#
_symmetry.space_group_name_H-M   'P 1'
#
loop_
_entity.id
_entity.type
_entity.pdbx_description
1 polymer ?
#
loop_
_entity_poly.entity_id
_entity_poly.type
_entity_poly.pdbx_seq_one_letter_code
_entity_poly.pdbx_strand_id
1 'polypeptide(L)'
;MNVNSNIPEQTVISTFRNLPAQSRQVLSLPLTQFILLQKKEYYEKLSYTEKCLISTERLTEVLYRRLKKYQIKIRKASIRNILMAEEQYYLTLSDIYT
;
A
#
# COMPACT_ATOMS: atom_id res chain seq x y z
N MET A 1 23.88 3.28 -7.81
CA MET A 1 23.17 2.00 -7.58
C MET A 1 21.70 2.24 -7.91
N ASN A 2 21.24 1.71 -9.05
CA ASN A 2 19.86 1.88 -9.51
C ASN A 2 19.03 0.79 -8.82
N VAL A 3 18.53 1.06 -7.61
CA VAL A 3 17.58 0.16 -6.95
C VAL A 3 16.32 0.25 -7.77
N ASN A 4 16.07 -0.76 -8.60
CA ASN A 4 14.80 -0.94 -9.31
C ASN A 4 13.69 -0.94 -8.25
N SER A 5 13.10 0.23 -8.02
CA SER A 5 12.00 0.49 -7.11
C SER A 5 10.67 0.03 -7.70
N ASN A 6 10.70 -1.02 -8.53
CA ASN A 6 9.51 -1.60 -9.12
C ASN A 6 8.86 -2.52 -8.10
N ILE A 7 7.65 -2.14 -7.68
CA ILE A 7 6.73 -3.08 -7.04
C ILE A 7 6.30 -4.08 -8.12
N PRO A 8 6.31 -5.40 -7.85
CA PRO A 8 5.84 -6.37 -8.81
C PRO A 8 4.43 -6.02 -9.28
N GLU A 9 4.21 -5.99 -10.59
CA GLU A 9 2.91 -5.64 -11.19
C GLU A 9 1.78 -6.51 -10.63
N GLN A 10 2.06 -7.80 -10.41
CA GLN A 10 1.13 -8.73 -9.80
C GLN A 10 0.66 -8.30 -8.40
N THR A 11 1.55 -7.73 -7.58
CA THR A 11 1.17 -7.22 -6.24
C THR A 11 0.16 -6.08 -6.39
N VAL A 12 0.37 -5.18 -7.34
CA VAL A 12 -0.54 -4.05 -7.60
C VAL A 12 -1.91 -4.56 -8.07
N ILE A 13 -1.92 -5.47 -9.05
CA ILE A 13 -3.16 -6.03 -9.61
C ILE A 13 -3.93 -6.81 -8.55
N SER A 14 -3.27 -7.69 -7.80
CA SER A 14 -3.92 -8.48 -6.75
C SER A 14 -4.44 -7.61 -5.62
N THR A 15 -3.66 -6.61 -5.18
CA THR A 15 -4.10 -5.62 -4.18
C THR A 15 -5.35 -4.88 -4.67
N PHE A 16 -5.35 -4.42 -5.92
CA PHE A 16 -6.49 -3.72 -6.48
C PHE A 16 -7.73 -4.63 -6.59
N ARG A 17 -7.55 -5.90 -6.96
CA ARG A 17 -8.65 -6.88 -7.01
C ARG A 17 -9.26 -7.17 -5.65
N ASN A 18 -8.45 -7.16 -4.59
CA ASN A 18 -8.88 -7.37 -3.21
C ASN A 18 -9.57 -6.15 -2.58
N LEU A 19 -9.59 -5.00 -3.25
CA LEU A 19 -10.33 -3.84 -2.76
C LEU A 19 -11.85 -4.07 -2.79
N PRO A 20 -12.59 -3.50 -1.82
CA PRO A 20 -14.05 -3.47 -1.87
C PRO A 20 -14.55 -2.88 -3.19
N ALA A 21 -15.66 -3.41 -3.74
CA ALA A 21 -16.20 -2.97 -5.03
C ALA A 21 -16.40 -1.45 -5.12
N GLN A 22 -16.92 -0.83 -4.05
CA GLN A 22 -17.09 0.62 -3.94
C GLN A 22 -15.75 1.37 -4.02
N SER A 23 -14.69 0.81 -3.43
CA SER A 23 -13.34 1.42 -3.48
C SER A 23 -12.74 1.33 -4.89
N ARG A 24 -12.98 0.23 -5.62
CA ARG A 24 -12.51 0.05 -7.01
C ARG A 24 -13.16 1.01 -8.02
N GLN A 25 -14.35 1.52 -7.73
CA GLN A 25 -15.00 2.55 -8.57
C GLN A 25 -14.33 3.93 -8.46
N VAL A 26 -13.68 4.21 -7.32
CA VAL A 26 -13.11 5.52 -7.01
C VAL A 26 -11.58 5.51 -7.17
N LEU A 27 -10.95 4.36 -6.96
CA LEU A 27 -9.51 4.18 -7.02
C LEU A 27 -9.09 3.62 -8.37
N SER A 28 -7.93 4.06 -8.85
CA SER A 28 -7.32 3.55 -10.07
C SER A 28 -6.11 2.67 -9.75
N LEU A 29 -5.75 1.81 -10.70
CA LEU A 29 -4.53 0.99 -10.62
C LEU A 29 -3.27 1.86 -10.46
N PRO A 30 -3.04 2.93 -11.25
CA PRO A 30 -1.87 3.80 -11.08
C PRO A 30 -1.81 4.46 -9.71
N LEU A 31 -2.95 4.87 -9.15
CA LEU A 31 -3.00 5.45 -7.80
C LEU A 31 -2.66 4.40 -6.73
N THR A 32 -3.16 3.19 -6.89
CA THR A 32 -2.84 2.06 -6.00
C THR A 32 -1.34 1.77 -6.03
N GLN A 33 -0.75 1.67 -7.22
CA GLN A 33 0.69 1.49 -7.41
C GLN A 33 1.49 2.61 -6.72
N PHE A 34 1.09 3.86 -6.90
CA PHE A 34 1.78 5.00 -6.30
C PHE A 34 1.75 4.97 -4.78
N ILE A 35 0.61 4.59 -4.18
CA ILE A 35 0.46 4.46 -2.73
C ILE A 35 1.36 3.35 -2.19
N LEU A 36 1.38 2.19 -2.86
CA LEU A 36 2.27 1.09 -2.49
C LEU A 36 3.74 1.49 -2.61
N LEU A 37 4.11 2.30 -3.62
CA LEU A 37 5.47 2.80 -3.79
C LEU A 37 5.85 3.71 -2.62
N GLN A 38 4.98 4.64 -2.24
CA GLN A 38 5.19 5.50 -1.09
C GLN A 38 5.29 4.73 0.23
N LYS A 39 4.56 3.60 0.36
CA LYS A 39 4.72 2.66 1.48
C LYS A 39 6.12 2.06 1.47
N LYS A 40 6.55 1.47 0.35
CA LYS A 40 7.89 0.86 0.22
C LYS A 40 9.00 1.86 0.58
N GLU A 41 8.97 3.05 0.00
CA GLU A 41 9.95 4.12 0.29
C GLU A 41 9.93 4.58 1.76
N TYR A 42 8.79 4.44 2.45
CA TYR A 42 8.74 4.70 3.88
C TYR A 42 9.36 3.56 4.68
N TYR A 43 8.99 2.32 4.37
CA TYR A 43 9.53 1.13 5.03
C TYR A 43 11.05 1.03 4.88
N GLU A 44 11.62 1.40 3.74
CA GLU A 44 13.08 1.41 3.54
C GLU A 44 13.83 2.30 4.55
N LYS A 45 13.15 3.30 5.14
CA LYS A 45 13.73 4.21 6.14
C LYS A 45 13.55 3.73 7.58
N LEU A 46 12.76 2.68 7.79
CA LEU A 46 12.47 2.14 9.11
C LEU A 46 13.43 1.01 9.48
N SER A 47 13.81 0.96 10.75
CA SER A 47 14.48 -0.21 11.33
C SER A 47 13.55 -1.43 11.34
N TYR A 48 14.11 -2.62 11.54
CA TYR A 48 13.33 -3.86 11.64
C TYR A 48 12.27 -3.78 12.75
N THR A 49 12.66 -3.33 13.95
CA THR A 49 11.74 -3.18 15.09
C THR A 49 10.58 -2.24 14.77
N GLU A 50 10.85 -1.11 14.11
CA GLU A 50 9.81 -0.17 13.69
C GLU A 50 8.86 -0.78 12.64
N LYS A 51 9.37 -1.59 11.70
CA LYS A 51 8.54 -2.30 10.71
C LYS A 51 7.59 -3.30 11.37
N CYS A 52 8.02 -3.95 12.45
CA CYS A 52 7.20 -4.93 13.18
C CYS A 52 6.14 -4.27 14.07
N LEU A 53 6.40 -3.04 14.57
CA LEU A 53 5.52 -2.36 15.52
C LEU A 53 4.59 -1.31 14.87
N ILE A 54 4.80 -0.99 13.59
CA ILE A 54 3.99 0.04 12.93
C ILE A 54 2.57 -0.46 12.67
N SER A 55 1.58 0.26 13.19
CA SER A 55 0.18 -0.02 12.92
C SER A 55 -0.26 0.50 11.56
N THR A 56 -1.28 -0.13 10.98
CA THR A 56 -1.92 0.29 9.72
C THR A 56 -2.47 1.71 9.82
N GLU A 57 -3.00 2.14 10.98
CA GLU A 57 -3.41 3.53 11.21
C GLU A 57 -2.24 4.51 11.12
N ARG A 58 -1.13 4.23 11.80
CA ARG A 58 0.05 5.11 11.77
C ARG A 58 0.63 5.19 10.37
N LEU A 59 0.69 4.06 9.67
CA LEU A 59 1.12 4.01 8.28
C LEU A 59 0.19 4.82 7.37
N THR A 60 -1.13 4.72 7.56
CA THR A 60 -2.14 5.49 6.80
C THR A 60 -1.92 6.99 6.98
N GLU A 61 -1.69 7.47 8.20
CA GLU A 61 -1.42 8.89 8.47
C GLU A 61 -0.15 9.39 7.78
N VAL A 62 0.93 8.60 7.84
CA VAL A 62 2.20 8.95 7.19
C VAL A 62 2.02 9.04 5.67
N LEU A 63 1.38 8.04 5.07
CA LEU A 63 1.12 8.02 3.63
C LEU A 63 0.20 9.16 3.21
N TYR A 64 -0.87 9.43 3.95
CA TYR A 64 -1.76 10.56 3.68
C TYR A 64 -1.02 11.89 3.64
N ARG A 65 -0.14 12.15 4.63
CA ARG A 65 0.69 13.36 4.67
C ARG A 65 1.65 13.43 3.48
N ARG A 66 2.24 12.31 3.07
CA ARG A 66 3.13 12.24 1.89
C ARG A 66 2.37 12.53 0.60
N LEU A 67 1.25 11.84 0.36
CA LEU A 67 0.42 12.04 -0.84
C LEU A 67 -0.07 13.48 -0.99
N LYS A 68 -0.37 14.15 0.13
CA LYS A 68 -0.72 15.57 0.13
C LYS A 68 0.41 16.46 -0.40
N LYS A 69 1.68 16.13 -0.15
CA LYS A 69 2.84 16.85 -0.72
C LYS A 69 2.93 16.70 -2.24
N TYR A 70 2.47 15.57 -2.78
CA TYR A 70 2.34 15.33 -4.22
C TYR A 70 1.03 15.86 -4.81
N GLN A 71 0.27 16.67 -4.07
CA GLN A 71 -1.03 17.23 -4.48
C GLN A 71 -2.11 16.18 -4.80
N ILE A 72 -1.94 14.94 -4.36
CA ILE A 72 -2.92 13.87 -4.56
C ILE A 72 -4.03 13.98 -3.50
N LYS A 73 -5.25 14.27 -3.96
CA LYS A 73 -6.44 14.34 -3.10
C LYS A 73 -7.07 12.95 -2.98
N ILE A 74 -6.86 12.29 -1.85
CA ILE A 74 -7.45 10.98 -1.54
C ILE A 74 -7.95 10.97 -0.09
N ARG A 75 -9.03 10.22 0.19
CA ARG A 75 -9.52 10.04 1.57
C ARG A 75 -8.60 9.08 2.33
N LYS A 76 -8.38 9.33 3.63
CA LYS A 76 -7.61 8.43 4.51
C LYS A 76 -8.15 7.00 4.51
N ALA A 77 -9.48 6.85 4.51
CA ALA A 77 -10.16 5.56 4.44
C ALA A 77 -9.76 4.77 3.18
N SER A 78 -9.59 5.44 2.04
CA SER A 78 -9.17 4.77 0.80
C SER A 78 -7.74 4.24 0.87
N ILE A 79 -6.83 5.00 1.49
CA ILE A 79 -5.45 4.55 1.74
C ILE A 79 -5.48 3.32 2.65
N ARG A 80 -6.23 3.38 3.76
CA ARG A 80 -6.40 2.25 4.69
C ARG A 80 -6.92 1.01 3.96
N ASN A 81 -7.93 1.16 3.11
CA ASN A 81 -8.49 0.04 2.33
C ASN A 81 -7.43 -0.59 1.41
N ILE A 82 -6.57 0.22 0.78
CA ILE A 82 -5.46 -0.29 -0.05
C ILE A 82 -4.48 -1.10 0.81
N LEU A 83 -4.10 -0.58 1.98
CA LEU A 83 -3.17 -1.28 2.87
C LEU A 83 -3.73 -2.62 3.36
N MET A 84 -5.00 -2.63 3.77
CA MET A 84 -5.68 -3.87 4.20
C MET A 84 -5.83 -4.87 3.05
N ALA A 85 -6.11 -4.40 1.83
CA ALA A 85 -6.19 -5.26 0.65
C ALA A 85 -4.83 -5.89 0.27
N GLU A 86 -3.74 -5.16 0.50
CA GLU A 86 -2.38 -5.66 0.32
C GLU A 86 -2.03 -6.70 1.38
N GLU A 87 -2.36 -6.44 2.66
CA GLU A 87 -2.21 -7.42 3.75
C GLU A 87 -2.98 -8.71 3.43
N GLN A 88 -4.22 -8.60 2.99
CA GLN A 88 -5.03 -9.75 2.58
C GLN A 88 -4.38 -10.55 1.44
N TYR A 89 -3.78 -9.88 0.45
CA TYR A 89 -3.07 -10.56 -0.63
C TYR A 89 -1.91 -11.41 -0.09
N TYR A 90 -1.09 -10.86 0.81
CA TYR A 90 0.02 -11.61 1.38
C TYR A 90 -0.43 -12.75 2.31
N LEU A 91 -1.53 -12.58 3.05
CA LEU A 91 -2.15 -13.67 3.81
C LEU A 91 -2.61 -14.80 2.90
N THR A 92 -3.28 -14.48 1.78
CA THR A 92 -3.68 -15.48 0.81
C THR A 92 -2.48 -16.19 0.16
N LEU A 93 -1.36 -15.48 -0.06
CA LEU A 93 -0.14 -16.13 -0.52
C LEU A 93 0.43 -17.08 0.53
N SER A 94 0.49 -16.69 1.81
CA SER A 94 1.02 -17.58 2.85
C SER A 94 0.19 -18.87 2.97
N ASP A 95 -1.13 -18.76 2.89
CA ASP A 95 -2.03 -19.93 2.98
C ASP A 95 -1.84 -20.93 1.82
N ILE A 96 -1.39 -20.46 0.65
CA ILE A 96 -1.16 -21.32 -0.53
C ILE A 96 0.16 -22.11 -0.39
N TYR A 97 1.15 -21.56 0.32
CA TYR A 97 2.50 -22.12 0.43
C TYR A 97 2.80 -22.77 1.79
N THR A 98 1.79 -22.92 2.64
CA THR A 98 1.87 -23.65 3.93
C THR A 98 1.14 -24.97 3.83
#